data_AF-A0A2W1LEX0-F1
#
_entry.id   AF-A0A2W1LEX0-F1
#
_cell.length_a   1.000
_cell.length_b   1.000
_cell.length_c   1.000
_cell.angle_alpha   90.00
_cell.angle_beta   90.00
_cell.angle_gamma   90.00
#
_symmetry.space_group_name_H-M   'P 1'
#
loop_
_entity.id
_entity.type
_entity.pdbx_description
1 polymer ?
#
loop_
_entity_poly.entity_id
_entity_poly.type
_entity_poly.pdbx_seq_one_letter_code
_entity_poly.pdbx_strand_id
1 'polypeptide(L)'
;MRHFNRLRNLIVDHVLEERQWLEECVKLLADYKVLFVSVNCSLEELQRRERERGDRNMGLANYQYNLVHSHGVYDLEVDTEVNNTHECALQIKKCLHENSHFSAFTELKQRAGNRTKVYE
;
A
#
# COMPACT_ATOMS: atom_id res chain seq x y z
N MET A 1 3.80 -11.86 -35.64
CA MET A 1 2.99 -11.85 -34.40
C MET A 1 3.60 -12.79 -33.37
N ARG A 2 4.31 -12.24 -32.38
CA ARG A 2 4.70 -12.95 -31.16
C ARG A 2 4.48 -11.99 -30.00
N HIS A 3 3.29 -12.01 -29.41
CA HIS A 3 3.03 -11.30 -28.15
C HIS A 3 3.75 -12.08 -27.05
N PHE A 4 4.89 -11.57 -26.61
CA PHE A 4 5.68 -12.13 -25.53
C PHE A 4 5.02 -11.76 -24.19
N ASN A 5 3.94 -12.45 -23.83
CA ASN A 5 3.25 -12.23 -22.56
C ASN A 5 3.97 -12.98 -21.43
N ARG A 6 5.13 -12.47 -21.00
CA ARG A 6 5.74 -12.87 -19.73
C ARG A 6 5.31 -11.84 -18.68
N LEU A 7 4.14 -12.07 -18.08
CA LEU A 7 3.75 -11.36 -16.86
C LEU A 7 4.78 -11.72 -15.77
N ARG A 8 5.67 -10.78 -15.46
CA ARG A 8 6.53 -10.87 -14.27
C ARG A 8 5.72 -10.38 -13.08
N ASN A 9 5.73 -11.16 -12.00
CA ASN A 9 5.21 -10.68 -10.73
C ASN A 9 6.12 -9.56 -10.21
N LEU A 10 5.53 -8.44 -9.82
CA LEU A 10 6.24 -7.27 -9.32
C LEU A 10 5.85 -7.03 -7.86
N ILE A 11 6.85 -6.73 -7.04
CA ILE A 11 6.66 -6.23 -5.67
C ILE A 11 7.14 -4.78 -5.69
N VAL A 12 6.31 -3.87 -5.22
CA VAL A 12 6.61 -2.44 -5.15
C VAL A 12 6.41 -2.00 -3.70
N ASP A 13 7.45 -1.41 -3.12
CA ASP A 13 7.39 -0.74 -1.82
C ASP A 13 7.36 0.78 -2.09
N HIS A 14 6.36 1.46 -1.56
CA HIS A 14 6.17 2.89 -1.77
C HIS A 14 5.52 3.53 -0.55
N VAL A 15 6.00 4.70 -0.17
CA VAL A 15 5.36 5.56 0.83
C VAL A 15 4.42 6.52 0.11
N LEU A 16 3.11 6.40 0.33
CA LEU A 16 2.09 7.19 -0.37
C LEU A 16 1.74 8.48 0.40
N GLU A 17 2.71 9.39 0.49
CA GLU A 17 2.56 10.64 1.25
C GLU A 17 1.62 11.63 0.57
N GLU A 18 1.78 11.80 -0.75
CA GLU A 18 0.93 12.68 -1.54
C GLU A 18 -0.26 11.89 -2.10
N ARG A 19 -1.46 12.43 -1.89
CA ARG A 19 -2.70 11.84 -2.43
C ARG A 19 -2.62 11.58 -3.94
N GLN A 20 -1.97 12.48 -4.69
CA GLN A 20 -1.82 12.39 -6.14
C GLN A 20 -1.04 11.13 -6.55
N TRP A 21 -0.04 10.70 -5.77
CA TRP A 21 0.73 9.49 -6.07
C TRP A 21 -0.15 8.24 -6.00
N LEU A 22 -1.02 8.14 -4.99
CA LEU A 22 -1.99 7.04 -4.93
C LEU A 22 -2.97 7.09 -6.11
N GLU A 23 -3.46 8.28 -6.46
CA GLU A 23 -4.38 8.45 -7.59
C GLU A 23 -3.74 8.03 -8.92
N GLU A 24 -2.46 8.34 -9.14
CA GLU A 24 -1.69 7.88 -10.30
C GLU A 24 -1.49 6.37 -10.31
N CYS A 25 -1.10 5.77 -9.18
CA CYS A 25 -1.00 4.31 -9.05
C CYS A 25 -2.33 3.64 -9.39
N VAL A 26 -3.43 4.11 -8.82
CA VAL A 26 -4.77 3.57 -9.07
C VAL A 26 -5.15 3.73 -10.54
N LYS A 27 -4.91 4.90 -11.14
CA LYS A 27 -5.20 5.16 -12.55
C LYS A 27 -4.44 4.20 -13.48
N LEU A 28 -3.17 3.93 -13.18
CA LEU A 28 -2.30 3.09 -14.02
C LEU A 28 -2.52 1.59 -13.81
N LEU A 29 -2.88 1.18 -12.59
CA LEU A 29 -2.81 -0.21 -12.16
C LEU A 29 -4.17 -0.86 -11.86
N ALA A 30 -5.26 -0.11 -11.78
CA ALA A 30 -6.58 -0.66 -11.39
C ALA A 30 -7.15 -1.72 -12.34
N ASP A 31 -6.68 -1.79 -13.59
CA ASP A 31 -7.12 -2.82 -14.55
C ASP A 31 -6.26 -4.10 -14.48
N TYR A 32 -5.30 -4.17 -13.53
CA TYR A 32 -4.47 -5.35 -13.25
C TYR A 32 -4.86 -6.01 -11.92
N LYS A 33 -4.43 -7.26 -11.72
CA LYS A 33 -4.53 -7.94 -10.42
C LYS A 33 -3.46 -7.40 -9.46
N VAL A 34 -3.84 -6.43 -8.63
CA VAL A 34 -2.97 -5.83 -7.61
C VAL A 34 -3.43 -6.27 -6.22
N LEU A 35 -2.56 -6.90 -5.45
CA LEU A 35 -2.76 -7.07 -4.01
C LEU A 35 -2.21 -5.81 -3.33
N PHE A 36 -3.08 -4.96 -2.80
CA PHE A 36 -2.66 -3.74 -2.11
C PHE A 36 -2.59 -3.96 -0.61
N VAL A 37 -1.39 -3.83 -0.04
CA VAL A 37 -1.10 -4.20 1.36
C VAL A 37 -0.73 -2.95 2.17
N SER A 38 -1.35 -2.76 3.33
CA SER A 38 -0.84 -1.82 4.33
C SER A 38 0.16 -2.51 5.26
N VAL A 39 1.23 -1.80 5.60
CA VAL A 39 2.27 -2.25 6.53
C VAL A 39 2.25 -1.31 7.73
N ASN A 40 1.54 -1.72 8.76
CA ASN A 40 1.27 -0.94 9.96
C ASN A 40 2.31 -1.22 11.06
N CYS A 41 2.41 -0.27 11.99
CA CYS A 41 3.22 -0.32 13.20
C CYS A 41 2.78 0.85 14.10
N SER A 42 2.83 0.74 15.43
CA SER A 42 2.55 1.90 16.28
C SER A 42 3.51 3.06 16.00
N LEU A 43 3.02 4.29 16.20
CA LEU A 43 3.85 5.48 16.09
C LEU A 43 5.05 5.43 17.06
N GLU A 44 4.86 4.89 18.26
CA GLU A 44 5.92 4.75 19.26
C GLU A 44 7.07 3.85 18.75
N GLU A 45 6.72 2.68 18.21
CA GLU A 45 7.69 1.74 17.67
C GLU A 45 8.37 2.28 16.39
N LEU A 46 7.62 2.95 15.51
CA LEU A 46 8.19 3.62 14.34
C LEU A 46 9.22 4.69 14.74
N GLN A 47 8.92 5.50 15.74
CA GLN A 47 9.86 6.51 16.26
C GLN A 47 11.08 5.87 16.92
N ARG A 48 10.92 4.74 17.64
CA ARG A 48 12.06 3.98 18.20
C ARG A 48 12.97 3.48 17.08
N ARG A 49 12.40 2.85 16.04
CA ARG A 49 13.14 2.33 14.88
C ARG A 49 13.83 3.45 14.08
N GLU A 50 13.18 4.60 13.92
CA GLU A 50 13.76 5.77 13.26
C GLU A 50 15.02 6.26 13.99
N ARG A 51 14.96 6.37 15.33
CA ARG A 51 16.12 6.74 16.16
C ARG A 51 17.26 5.73 16.04
N GLU A 52 16.94 4.44 16.00
CA GLU A 52 17.95 3.37 15.91
C GLU A 52 18.63 3.29 14.54
N ARG A 53 17.93 3.63 13.46
CA ARG A 53 18.51 3.63 12.12
C ARG A 53 19.61 4.67 11.96
N GLY A 54 19.41 5.86 12.51
CA GLY A 54 20.42 6.94 12.54
C GLY A 54 20.85 7.49 11.17
N ASP A 55 20.20 7.09 10.08
CA ASP A 55 20.57 7.42 8.70
C ASP A 55 19.68 8.50 8.05
N ARG A 56 18.63 8.95 8.75
CA ARG A 56 17.62 9.91 8.26
C ARG A 56 17.33 11.00 9.28
N ASN A 57 16.75 12.10 8.81
CA ASN A 57 16.24 13.14 9.70
C ASN A 57 15.16 12.57 10.62
N MET A 58 15.28 12.81 11.92
CA MET A 58 14.24 12.44 12.89
C MET A 58 12.94 13.21 12.63
N GLY A 59 11.80 12.57 12.89
CA GLY A 59 10.47 13.15 12.76
C GLY A 59 9.70 12.72 11.52
N LEU A 60 10.30 11.94 10.61
CA LEU A 60 9.64 11.44 9.41
C LEU A 60 8.50 10.48 9.77
N ALA A 61 8.73 9.59 10.73
CA ALA A 61 7.69 8.70 11.25
C ALA A 61 6.45 9.46 11.72
N ASN A 62 6.64 10.55 12.49
CA ASN A 62 5.54 11.38 12.98
C ASN A 62 4.81 12.11 11.86
N TYR A 63 5.56 12.63 10.89
CA TYR A 63 5.00 13.33 9.74
C TYR A 63 4.11 12.40 8.90
N GLN A 64 4.58 11.20 8.60
CA GLN A 64 3.92 10.26 7.69
C GLN A 64 2.73 9.52 8.32
N TYR A 65 2.76 9.25 9.63
CA TYR A 65 1.87 8.31 10.31
C TYR A 65 0.37 8.46 9.96
N ASN A 66 -0.15 9.69 10.05
CA ASN A 66 -1.57 9.95 9.77
C ASN A 66 -1.86 10.17 8.27
N LEU A 67 -0.83 10.39 7.45
CA LEU A 67 -0.97 10.75 6.04
C LEU A 67 -1.07 9.50 5.14
N VAL A 68 -0.13 8.57 5.29
CA VAL A 68 0.09 7.47 4.33
C VAL A 68 -1.06 6.47 4.27
N HIS A 69 -1.79 6.30 5.37
CA HIS A 69 -2.94 5.40 5.47
C HIS A 69 -4.30 6.12 5.42
N SER A 70 -4.32 7.45 5.22
CA SER A 70 -5.54 8.28 5.30
C SER A 70 -6.66 7.87 4.32
N HIS A 71 -6.34 7.14 3.25
CA HIS A 71 -7.35 6.64 2.30
C HIS A 71 -8.12 5.42 2.82
N GLY A 72 -7.55 4.64 3.74
CA GLY A 72 -8.21 3.56 4.48
C GLY A 72 -8.76 2.41 3.62
N VAL A 73 -8.12 2.07 2.50
CA VAL A 73 -8.56 0.98 1.62
C VAL A 73 -7.36 0.13 1.25
N TYR A 74 -7.39 -1.14 1.65
CA TYR A 74 -6.39 -2.15 1.39
C TYR A 74 -7.06 -3.51 1.22
N ASP A 75 -6.40 -4.44 0.53
CA ASP A 75 -6.85 -5.84 0.43
C ASP A 75 -6.33 -6.68 1.60
N LEU A 76 -5.21 -6.26 2.21
CA LEU A 76 -4.60 -6.91 3.37
C LEU A 76 -3.90 -5.85 4.23
N GLU A 77 -3.98 -6.01 5.54
CA GLU A 77 -3.21 -5.22 6.50
C GLU A 77 -2.28 -6.15 7.27
N VAL A 78 -1.00 -5.81 7.36
CA VAL A 78 -0.04 -6.52 8.21
C VAL A 78 0.54 -5.56 9.25
N ASP A 79 0.79 -6.07 10.45
CA ASP A 79 1.36 -5.29 11.55
C ASP A 79 2.76 -5.82 11.90
N THR A 80 3.76 -4.94 11.79
CA THR A 80 5.18 -5.25 12.00
C THR A 80 5.67 -5.02 13.42
N GLU A 81 4.82 -4.56 14.33
CA GLU A 81 5.06 -4.53 15.78
C GLU A 81 4.62 -5.85 16.41
N VAL A 82 3.50 -6.40 15.94
CA VAL A 82 2.96 -7.68 16.42
C VAL A 82 3.64 -8.88 15.77
N ASN A 83 4.00 -8.78 14.49
CA ASN A 83 4.61 -9.87 13.73
C ASN A 83 6.02 -9.48 13.24
N ASN A 84 6.90 -10.48 13.14
CA ASN A 84 8.19 -10.26 12.48
C ASN A 84 8.06 -10.25 10.95
N THR A 85 9.12 -9.81 10.25
CA THR A 85 9.14 -9.70 8.80
C THR A 85 8.78 -11.00 8.07
N HIS A 86 9.21 -12.16 8.59
CA HIS A 86 8.92 -13.45 7.98
C HIS A 86 7.43 -13.80 8.10
N GLU A 87 6.83 -13.56 9.25
CA GLU A 87 5.40 -13.78 9.49
C GLU A 87 4.52 -12.87 8.62
N CYS A 88 4.86 -11.58 8.51
CA CYS A 88 4.17 -10.66 7.59
C CYS A 88 4.25 -11.16 6.13
N ALA A 89 5.44 -11.60 5.69
CA ALA A 89 5.62 -12.14 4.35
C ALA A 89 4.79 -13.40 4.10
N LEU A 90 4.66 -14.28 5.10
CA LEU A 90 3.80 -15.46 5.03
C LEU A 90 2.32 -15.10 4.93
N GLN A 91 1.86 -14.06 5.65
CA GLN A 91 0.49 -13.55 5.54
C GLN A 91 0.21 -13.02 4.13
N ILE A 92 1.12 -12.20 3.58
CA ILE A 92 1.03 -11.67 2.21
C ILE A 92 0.99 -12.81 1.19
N LYS A 93 1.90 -13.78 1.31
CA LYS A 93 1.96 -14.96 0.44
C LYS A 93 0.67 -15.78 0.51
N LYS A 94 0.16 -16.04 1.72
CA LYS A 94 -1.09 -16.77 1.92
C LYS A 94 -2.25 -16.06 1.23
N CYS A 95 -2.40 -14.75 1.46
CA CYS A 95 -3.41 -13.93 0.81
C CYS A 95 -3.31 -13.99 -0.72
N LEU A 96 -2.10 -13.92 -1.27
CA LEU A 96 -1.86 -13.99 -2.72
C LEU A 96 -2.31 -15.32 -3.34
N HIS A 97 -2.16 -16.43 -2.62
CA HIS A 97 -2.52 -17.77 -3.09
C HIS A 97 -4.01 -18.10 -2.91
N GLU A 98 -4.60 -17.69 -1.79
CA GLU A 98 -5.98 -18.05 -1.42
C GLU A 98 -7.02 -17.12 -2.04
N ASN A 99 -6.64 -15.89 -2.41
CA ASN A 99 -7.55 -14.92 -2.98
C ASN A 99 -7.36 -14.75 -4.50
N SER A 100 -8.45 -14.93 -5.23
CA SER A 100 -8.50 -14.69 -6.68
C SER A 100 -8.86 -13.25 -7.01
N HIS A 101 -9.47 -12.51 -6.07
CA HIS A 101 -10.02 -11.17 -6.28
C HIS A 101 -9.46 -10.17 -5.26
N PHE A 102 -8.90 -9.08 -5.78
CA PHE A 102 -8.44 -7.92 -5.01
C PHE A 102 -9.19 -6.69 -5.53
N SER A 103 -9.77 -5.91 -4.63
CA SER A 103 -10.72 -4.85 -4.98
C SER A 103 -10.28 -3.46 -4.55
N ALA A 104 -9.22 -3.32 -3.75
CA ALA A 104 -8.82 -2.04 -3.20
C ALA A 104 -8.61 -0.97 -4.29
N PHE A 105 -7.89 -1.29 -5.36
CA PHE A 105 -7.66 -0.33 -6.46
C PHE A 105 -8.92 -0.03 -7.27
N THR A 106 -9.78 -1.02 -7.47
CA THR A 106 -11.09 -0.83 -8.13
C THR A 106 -11.98 0.10 -7.31
N GLU A 107 -12.04 -0.09 -6.00
CA GLU A 107 -12.79 0.75 -5.09
C GLU A 107 -12.24 2.19 -5.05
N LEU A 108 -10.92 2.34 -4.95
CA LEU A 108 -10.27 3.65 -4.97
C LEU A 108 -10.52 4.40 -6.28
N LYS A 109 -10.52 3.71 -7.43
CA LYS A 109 -10.87 4.28 -8.75
C LYS A 109 -12.30 4.80 -8.76
N GLN A 110 -13.25 4.06 -8.18
CA GLN A 110 -14.65 4.49 -8.08
C GLN A 110 -14.81 5.70 -7.16
N ARG A 111 -14.15 5.72 -5.99
CA ARG A 111 -14.17 6.85 -5.06
C ARG A 111 -13.64 8.14 -5.69
N ALA A 112 -12.58 8.06 -6.50
CA ALA A 112 -12.05 9.20 -7.23
C ALA A 112 -13.02 9.72 -8.31
N GLY A 113 -13.64 8.79 -9.07
CA GLY A 113 -14.64 9.15 -10.09
C GLY A 113 -15.89 9.82 -9.51
N ASN A 114 -16.36 9.39 -8.34
CA ASN A 114 -17.55 9.96 -7.69
C ASN A 114 -17.31 11.39 -7.17
N ARG A 115 -16.09 11.73 -6.74
CA ARG A 115 -15.75 13.10 -6.29
C ARG A 115 -15.75 14.11 -7.42
N THR A 116 -15.41 13.67 -8.63
CA THR A 116 -15.35 14.56 -9.81
C THR A 116 -16.75 14.99 -10.27
N LYS A 117 -17.78 14.18 -9.98
CA LYS A 117 -19.18 14.44 -10.38
C LYS A 117 -19.98 15.35 -9.45
N VAL A 118 -19.41 15.80 -8.33
CA VAL A 118 -20.11 16.63 -7.32
C VAL A 118 -19.95 18.14 -7.60
N TYR A 119 -19.16 18.51 -8.60
CA TYR A 119 -18.90 19.90 -9.01
C TYR A 119 -19.52 20.27 -10.37
N GLU A 120 -20.46 19.48 -10.88
CA GLU A 120 -21.34 19.81 -12.02
C GLU A 120 -22.78 19.99 -11.53
#